data_AF-A0A6G1HER0-F1
#
_entry.id   AF-A0A6G1HER0-F1
#
_cell.length_a   1.000
_cell.length_b   1.000
_cell.length_c   1.000
_cell.angle_alpha   90.00
_cell.angle_beta   90.00
_cell.angle_gamma   90.00
#
_symmetry.space_group_name_H-M   'P 1'
#
loop_
_entity.id
_entity.type
_entity.pdbx_description
1 polymer ?
#
loop_
_entity_poly.entity_id
_entity_poly.type
_entity_poly.pdbx_seq_one_letter_code
_entity_poly.pdbx_strand_id
1 'polypeptide(L)'
;QLTSRDVWQSWIDSIADLAHNYNVWKYCDPATNQDVGIITDETIRTGIRKVNERIALTVHLKYRVYYSGIHTPRGKLQALKNAVQPTTVDQKNQIRELYELQKKGP
;
A
#
# COMPACT_ATOMS: atom_id res chain seq x y z
N GLN A 1 -6.00 -2.08 10.53
CA GLN A 1 -6.08 -2.95 9.34
C GLN A 1 -6.62 -2.12 8.18
N LEU A 2 -6.17 -2.34 6.94
CA LEU A 2 -6.67 -1.66 5.75
C LEU A 2 -7.98 -2.31 5.29
N THR A 3 -9.11 -1.77 5.75
CA THR A 3 -10.47 -2.25 5.46
C THR A 3 -11.24 -1.32 4.52
N SER A 4 -10.96 -0.02 4.58
CA SER A 4 -11.55 1.02 3.74
C SER A 4 -10.52 2.09 3.37
N ARG A 5 -10.95 3.04 2.55
CA ARG A 5 -10.15 4.22 2.17
C ARG A 5 -9.86 5.14 3.35
N ASP A 6 -10.81 5.28 4.27
CA ASP A 6 -10.70 6.24 5.38
C ASP A 6 -9.57 5.87 6.34
N VAL A 7 -9.20 4.59 6.38
CA VAL A 7 -8.08 4.07 7.18
C VAL A 7 -6.78 3.95 6.38
N TRP A 8 -6.75 4.39 5.10
CA TRP A 8 -5.55 4.29 4.26
C TRP A 8 -4.37 5.04 4.86
N GLN A 9 -4.58 6.30 5.26
CA GLN A 9 -3.49 7.16 5.71
C GLN A 9 -2.87 6.64 7.02
N SER A 10 -3.69 6.32 8.02
CA SER A 10 -3.20 5.74 9.26
C SER A 10 -2.58 4.36 9.07
N TRP A 11 -3.07 3.56 8.11
CA TRP A 11 -2.47 2.28 7.78
C TRP A 11 -1.12 2.43 7.08
N ILE A 12 -0.99 3.32 6.09
CA ILE A 12 0.28 3.52 5.37
C ILE A 12 1.36 4.07 6.30
N ASP A 13 0.99 4.98 7.22
CA ASP A 13 1.91 5.53 8.21
C ASP A 13 2.45 4.41 9.13
N SER A 14 1.58 3.49 9.58
CA SER A 14 1.99 2.30 10.33
C SER A 14 2.97 1.39 9.56
N ILE A 15 2.82 1.26 8.24
CA ILE A 15 3.76 0.49 7.41
C ILE A 15 5.06 1.26 7.23
N ALA A 16 5.00 2.59 7.06
CA ALA A 16 6.15 3.46 6.91
C ALA A 16 7.04 3.44 8.16
N ASP A 17 6.44 3.51 9.36
CA ASP A 17 7.15 3.41 10.65
C ASP A 17 7.87 2.06 10.78
N LEU A 18 7.19 0.97 10.43
CA LEU A 18 7.79 -0.36 10.45
C LEU A 18 8.98 -0.44 9.49
N ALA A 19 8.81 0.07 8.27
CA ALA A 19 9.85 0.07 7.27
C ALA A 19 11.04 0.99 7.62
N HIS A 20 10.80 2.09 8.34
CA HIS A 20 11.85 2.94 8.91
C HIS A 20 12.63 2.21 10.00
N ASN A 21 11.93 1.59 10.96
CA ASN A 21 12.53 0.81 12.05
C ASN A 21 13.44 -0.33 11.55
N TYR A 22 13.11 -0.90 10.39
CA TYR A 22 13.90 -1.96 9.76
C TYR A 22 14.80 -1.47 8.61
N ASN A 23 14.98 -0.15 8.44
CA ASN A 23 15.79 0.47 7.37
C ASN A 23 15.46 -0.04 5.95
N VAL A 24 14.22 -0.47 5.70
CA VAL A 24 13.82 -1.14 4.46
C VAL A 24 13.88 -0.19 3.26
N TRP A 25 13.56 1.08 3.45
CA TRP A 25 13.54 2.08 2.38
C TRP A 25 14.92 2.37 1.80
N LYS A 26 15.99 2.23 2.59
CA LYS A 26 17.38 2.40 2.14
C LYS A 26 17.78 1.42 1.04
N TYR A 27 17.12 0.27 0.98
CA TYR A 27 17.35 -0.78 -0.02
C TYR A 27 16.34 -0.77 -1.16
N CYS A 28 15.11 -0.37 -0.87
CA CYS A 28 14.07 -0.23 -1.90
C CYS A 28 14.23 1.05 -2.74
N ASP A 29 15.00 2.03 -2.26
CA ASP A 29 15.26 3.32 -2.90
C ASP A 29 16.68 3.83 -2.57
N PRO A 30 17.72 3.26 -3.20
CA PRO A 30 19.12 3.61 -2.91
C PRO A 30 19.49 5.04 -3.34
N ALA A 31 18.66 5.72 -4.13
CA ALA A 31 18.93 7.07 -4.63
C ALA A 31 18.75 8.17 -3.56
N THR A 32 18.09 7.87 -2.44
CA THR A 32 17.65 8.89 -1.47
C THR A 32 18.35 8.85 -0.11
N ASN A 33 19.26 7.91 0.17
CA ASN A 33 19.76 7.73 1.54
C ASN A 33 21.28 7.77 1.67
N GLN A 34 21.74 8.78 2.42
CA GLN A 34 23.09 8.93 2.94
C GLN A 34 23.37 7.93 4.06
N ASP A 35 24.63 7.51 4.09
CA ASP A 35 25.39 6.85 5.15
C ASP A 35 24.61 6.00 6.16
N VAL A 36 24.77 4.69 6.04
CA VAL A 36 24.31 3.72 7.01
C VAL A 36 25.53 2.92 7.40
N GLY A 37 25.84 2.87 8.70
CA GLY A 37 26.86 2.00 9.23
C GLY A 37 26.66 0.55 8.77
N ILE A 38 27.63 -0.33 9.02
CA ILE A 38 27.67 -1.70 8.48
C ILE A 38 26.34 -2.43 8.74
N ILE A 39 25.49 -2.54 7.70
CA ILE A 39 24.28 -3.36 7.71
C ILE A 39 24.56 -4.62 6.91
N THR A 40 24.19 -5.76 7.48
CA THR A 40 24.33 -7.06 6.83
C THR A 40 23.14 -7.37 5.92
N ASP A 41 23.40 -8.09 4.84
CA ASP A 41 22.40 -8.68 3.94
C ASP A 41 21.24 -9.38 4.65
N GLU A 42 21.53 -10.06 5.76
CA GLU A 42 20.53 -10.78 6.56
C GLU A 42 19.53 -9.83 7.23
N THR A 43 20.01 -8.68 7.72
CA THR A 43 19.18 -7.65 8.35
C THR A 43 18.22 -7.05 7.31
N ILE A 44 18.70 -6.84 6.09
CA ILE A 44 17.93 -6.33 4.96
C ILE A 44 16.80 -7.30 4.59
N ARG A 45 17.14 -8.58 4.37
CA ARG A 45 16.16 -9.62 4.04
C ARG A 45 15.11 -9.77 5.13
N THR A 46 15.53 -9.71 6.40
CA THR A 46 14.63 -9.78 7.56
C THR A 46 13.67 -8.59 7.60
N GLY A 47 14.16 -7.37 7.37
CA GLY A 47 13.34 -6.16 7.33
C GLY A 47 12.28 -6.21 6.22
N ILE A 48 12.71 -6.56 5.00
CA ILE A 48 11.80 -6.71 3.85
C ILE A 48 10.72 -7.76 4.14
N ARG A 49 11.11 -8.91 4.70
CA ARG A 49 10.17 -9.99 5.07
C ARG A 49 9.12 -9.48 6.07
N LYS A 50 9.55 -8.84 7.15
CA LYS A 50 8.65 -8.33 8.21
C LYS A 50 7.65 -7.30 7.68
N VAL A 51 8.09 -6.37 6.83
CA VAL A 51 7.19 -5.39 6.22
C VAL A 51 6.18 -6.08 5.30
N ASN A 52 6.63 -7.04 4.48
CA ASN A 52 5.76 -7.82 3.61
C ASN A 52 4.72 -8.64 4.38
N GLU A 53 5.11 -9.28 5.48
CA GLU A 53 4.21 -10.02 6.37
C GLU A 53 3.19 -9.08 7.00
N ARG A 54 3.62 -7.90 7.50
CA ARG A 54 2.70 -6.91 8.07
C ARG A 54 1.66 -6.46 7.05
N ILE A 55 2.06 -6.19 5.81
CA ILE A 55 1.13 -5.83 4.72
C ILE A 55 0.14 -6.98 4.49
N ALA A 56 0.62 -8.21 4.35
CA ALA A 56 -0.25 -9.37 4.12
C ALA A 56 -1.28 -9.57 5.26
N LEU A 57 -0.84 -9.43 6.51
CA LEU A 57 -1.69 -9.62 7.70
C LEU A 57 -2.72 -8.50 7.89
N THR A 58 -2.36 -7.27 7.53
CA THR A 58 -3.18 -6.09 7.85
C THR A 58 -4.04 -5.60 6.71
N VAL A 59 -3.83 -6.08 5.47
CA VAL A 59 -4.68 -5.78 4.32
C VAL A 59 -5.87 -6.73 4.24
N HIS A 60 -7.07 -6.17 4.11
CA HIS A 60 -8.30 -6.92 3.91
C HIS A 60 -8.26 -7.77 2.63
N LEU A 61 -8.89 -8.95 2.65
CA LEU A 61 -8.83 -9.96 1.58
C LEU A 61 -9.16 -9.36 0.19
N LYS A 62 -10.18 -8.50 0.11
CA LYS A 62 -10.61 -7.82 -1.12
C LYS A 62 -9.50 -7.02 -1.83
N TYR A 63 -8.51 -6.53 -1.10
CA TYR A 63 -7.42 -5.74 -1.67
C TYR A 63 -6.16 -6.56 -1.97
N ARG A 64 -6.11 -7.83 -1.56
CA ARG A 64 -4.93 -8.69 -1.76
C ARG A 64 -4.66 -9.00 -3.23
N VAL A 65 -5.71 -9.03 -4.05
CA VAL A 65 -5.61 -9.30 -5.49
C VAL A 65 -4.74 -8.25 -6.20
N TYR A 66 -4.78 -6.99 -5.77
CA TYR A 66 -4.09 -5.89 -6.45
C TYR A 66 -2.57 -5.96 -6.38
N TYR A 67 -2.02 -6.67 -5.40
CA TYR A 67 -0.58 -6.86 -5.27
C TYR A 67 -0.14 -8.32 -5.41
N SER A 68 -1.01 -9.19 -5.92
CA SER A 68 -0.65 -10.58 -6.22
C SER A 68 0.54 -10.63 -7.18
N GLY A 69 1.58 -11.39 -6.83
CA GLY A 69 2.83 -11.47 -7.60
C GLY A 69 3.83 -10.31 -7.38
N ILE A 70 3.47 -9.29 -6.58
CA ILE A 70 4.41 -8.22 -6.22
C ILE A 70 5.10 -8.58 -4.91
N HIS A 71 6.43 -8.64 -4.92
CA HIS A 71 7.22 -9.05 -3.75
C HIS A 71 7.93 -7.91 -3.02
N THR A 72 8.02 -6.73 -3.62
CA THR A 72 8.64 -5.56 -2.98
C THR A 72 7.60 -4.81 -2.14
N PRO A 73 7.94 -4.37 -0.91
CA PRO A 73 7.05 -3.56 -0.10
C PRO A 73 6.54 -2.33 -0.85
N ARG A 74 7.43 -1.60 -1.54
CA ARG A 74 7.08 -0.41 -2.32
C ARG A 74 6.09 -0.70 -3.45
N GLY A 75 6.30 -1.78 -4.19
CA GLY A 75 5.37 -2.19 -5.25
C GLY A 75 3.98 -2.53 -4.72
N LYS A 76 3.91 -3.25 -3.58
CA LYS A 76 2.64 -3.56 -2.93
C LYS A 76 1.91 -2.29 -2.48
N LEU A 77 2.62 -1.35 -1.87
CA LEU A 77 2.06 -0.08 -1.43
C LEU A 77 1.54 0.75 -2.61
N GLN A 78 2.28 0.79 -3.72
CA GLN A 78 1.84 1.50 -4.93
C GLN A 78 0.58 0.87 -5.53
N ALA A 79 0.53 -0.46 -5.62
CA ALA A 79 -0.64 -1.17 -6.13
C ALA A 79 -1.88 -0.97 -5.24
N LEU A 80 -1.69 -1.03 -3.92
CA LEU A 80 -2.76 -0.75 -2.96
C LEU A 80 -3.20 0.71 -2.99
N LYS A 81 -2.28 1.66 -3.15
CA LYS A 81 -2.61 3.07 -3.33
C LYS A 81 -3.51 3.27 -4.55
N ASN A 82 -3.17 2.64 -5.68
CA ASN A 82 -3.96 2.71 -6.90
C ASN A 82 -5.33 2.03 -6.74
N ALA A 83 -5.43 0.98 -5.93
CA ALA A 83 -6.68 0.27 -5.67
C ALA A 83 -7.61 0.97 -4.65
N VAL A 84 -7.03 1.77 -3.75
CA VAL A 84 -7.76 2.49 -2.70
C VAL A 84 -8.07 3.93 -3.08
N GLN A 85 -7.24 4.55 -3.94
CA GLN A 85 -7.57 5.83 -4.57
C GLN A 85 -8.63 5.58 -5.67
N PRO A 86 -9.68 6.42 -5.74
CA PRO A 86 -10.66 6.30 -6.82
C PRO A 86 -9.91 6.50 -8.14
N THR A 87 -9.99 5.51 -9.01
CA THR A 87 -9.57 5.70 -10.38
C THR A 87 -10.50 6.73 -11.03
N THR A 88 -10.07 7.39 -12.11
CA THR A 88 -10.96 8.23 -12.94
C THR A 88 -12.20 7.45 -13.42
N VAL A 89 -12.10 6.11 -13.45
CA VAL A 89 -13.18 5.18 -13.78
C VAL A 89 -14.18 5.06 -12.63
N ASP A 90 -13.74 4.95 -11.37
CA ASP A 90 -14.63 4.96 -10.20
C ASP A 90 -15.43 6.26 -10.11
N GLN A 91 -14.79 7.40 -10.35
CA GLN A 91 -15.48 8.69 -10.39
C GLN A 91 -16.53 8.74 -11.50
N LYS A 92 -16.20 8.25 -12.71
CA LYS A 92 -17.15 8.17 -13.82
C LYS A 92 -18.31 7.22 -13.53
N ASN A 93 -18.05 6.07 -12.91
CA ASN A 93 -19.08 5.11 -12.55
C ASN A 93 -19.99 5.65 -11.45
N GLN A 94 -19.44 6.35 -10.46
CA GLN A 94 -20.22 7.01 -9.42
C GLN A 94 -21.10 8.12 -10.00
N ILE A 95 -20.58 8.93 -10.92
CA ILE A 95 -21.37 9.94 -11.66
C ILE A 95 -22.48 9.26 -12.47
N ARG A 96 -22.18 8.13 -13.12
CA ARG A 96 -23.16 7.37 -13.90
C ARG A 96 -24.26 6.76 -13.02
N GLU A 97 -23.91 6.18 -11.87
CA GLU A 97 -24.88 5.64 -10.91
C GLU A 97 -25.77 6.75 -10.33
N LEU A 98 -25.18 7.89 -9.96
CA LEU A 98 -25.94 9.07 -9.51
C LEU A 98 -26.88 9.59 -10.60
N TYR A 99 -26.45 9.58 -11.86
CA TYR A 99 -27.27 9.98 -12.99
C TYR A 99 -28.44 9.01 -13.25
N GLU A 100 -28.19 7.70 -13.16
CA GLU A 100 -29.25 6.67 -13.30
C GLU A 100 -30.25 6.70 -12.13
N LEU A 101 -29.78 7.00 -10.91
CA LEU A 101 -30.64 7.23 -9.75
C LEU A 101 -31.52 8.48 -9.92
N GLN A 102 -30.96 9.58 -10.43
CA GLN A 102 -31.74 10.78 -10.73
C GLN A 102 -32.75 10.55 -11.87
N LYS A 103 -32.41 9.72 -12.86
CA LYS A 103 -33.33 9.34 -13.94
C LYS A 103 -34.52 8.50 -13.48
N LYS A 104 -34.36 7.70 -12.42
CA LYS A 104 -35.43 6.86 -11.89
C LYS A 104 -36.49 7.63 -11.10
N GLY A 105 -36.27 8.93 -10.84
CA GLY A 105 -37.19 9.77 -10.05
C GLY A 105 -37.28 9.31 -8.58
N PRO A 106 -37.95 10.09 -7.72
CA PRO A 106 -38.31 9.63 -6.38
C PRO A 106 -39.26 8.43 -6.40
#